data_AF-A0A9J7HQL7-F1
#
_entry.id   AF-A0A9J7HQL7-F1
#
_cell.length_a   1.000
_cell.length_b   1.000
_cell.length_c   1.000
_cell.angle_alpha   90.00
_cell.angle_beta   90.00
_cell.angle_gamma   90.00
#
_symmetry.space_group_name_H-M   'P 1'
#
loop_
_entity.id
_entity.type
_entity.pdbx_description
1 polymer ?
#
loop_
_entity_poly.entity_id
_entity_poly.type
_entity_poly.pdbx_seq_one_letter_code
_entity_poly.pdbx_strand_id
1 'polypeptide(L)'
;MTLPVYEREDGESQVDKGETLPVYEWEDGESQVDKGETLPVYEREDGESQVDEGETLPVYEWQDGESQVDEGETLPVYEREDGESQVDEGETLPVYEWEDGESQVDEGETLPVYEWEDGESQVDEEETLPVYKREDGESQVDERETFTVYKREDAESQEDQGENFTCVQAGKMERA
;
A
#
# COMPACT_ATOMS: atom_id res chain seq x y z
N MET A 1 -12.09 10.76 23.98
CA MET A 1 -11.81 9.32 23.99
C MET A 1 -10.30 9.19 24.12
N THR A 2 -9.81 8.31 24.97
CA THR A 2 -8.38 7.97 25.00
C THR A 2 -8.23 6.72 24.14
N LEU A 3 -7.37 6.79 23.12
CA LEU A 3 -7.01 5.62 22.33
C LEU A 3 -6.20 4.67 23.23
N PRO A 4 -6.44 3.35 23.20
CA PRO A 4 -5.56 2.42 23.89
C PRO A 4 -4.21 2.39 23.18
N VAL A 5 -3.14 2.64 23.94
CA VAL A 5 -1.74 2.59 23.47
C VAL A 5 -1.08 1.36 24.09
N TYR A 6 -0.35 0.60 23.28
CA TYR A 6 0.32 -0.63 23.66
C TYR A 6 1.80 -0.59 23.28
N GLU A 7 2.67 -0.35 24.26
CA GLU A 7 4.12 -0.32 24.11
C GLU A 7 4.74 -1.64 24.57
N ARG A 8 5.51 -2.33 23.71
CA ARG A 8 6.21 -3.61 23.99
C ARG A 8 7.47 -3.77 23.13
N GLU A 9 8.31 -4.74 23.45
CA GLU A 9 9.43 -5.18 22.60
C GLU A 9 8.82 -6.00 21.45
N ASP A 10 8.20 -7.14 21.78
CA ASP A 10 7.35 -7.90 20.84
C ASP A 10 5.86 -7.72 21.12
N GLY A 11 5.03 -7.75 20.07
CA GLY A 11 3.58 -7.79 20.23
C GLY A 11 2.79 -8.50 19.15
N GLU A 12 1.60 -8.95 19.56
CA GLU A 12 0.59 -9.52 18.69
C GLU A 12 -0.75 -8.84 18.98
N SER A 13 -1.51 -8.53 17.93
CA SER A 13 -2.86 -7.97 18.02
C SER A 13 -3.80 -8.74 17.11
N GLN A 14 -4.96 -9.14 17.64
CA GLN A 14 -6.05 -9.70 16.86
C GLN A 14 -7.34 -8.92 17.11
N VAL A 15 -8.01 -8.52 16.03
CA VAL A 15 -9.33 -7.91 16.05
C VAL A 15 -10.32 -8.81 15.34
N ASP A 16 -11.00 -9.67 16.11
CA ASP A 16 -12.01 -10.58 15.55
C ASP A 16 -13.22 -9.82 14.97
N LYS A 17 -13.79 -8.90 15.76
CA LYS A 17 -14.99 -8.08 15.45
C LYS A 17 -15.06 -6.77 16.20
N GLY A 18 -15.35 -5.69 15.49
CA GLY A 18 -15.84 -4.43 16.06
C GLY A 18 -15.19 -3.18 15.51
N GLU A 19 -15.47 -2.06 16.17
CA GLU A 19 -14.89 -0.74 15.90
C GLU A 19 -13.75 -0.48 16.90
N THR A 20 -12.51 -0.36 16.41
CA THR A 20 -11.35 -0.11 17.29
C THR A 20 -10.39 0.90 16.70
N LEU A 21 -9.75 1.68 17.58
CA LEU A 21 -8.76 2.71 17.25
C LEU A 21 -7.48 2.56 18.13
N PRO A 22 -6.78 1.42 18.08
CA PRO A 22 -5.59 1.19 18.91
C PRO A 22 -4.34 1.85 18.31
N VAL A 23 -3.37 2.12 19.18
CA VAL A 23 -1.99 2.47 18.79
C VAL A 23 -1.06 1.40 19.36
N TYR A 24 -0.21 0.84 18.52
CA TYR A 24 0.77 -0.18 18.87
C TYR A 24 2.17 0.33 18.55
N GLU A 25 3.03 0.36 19.56
CA GLU A 25 4.44 0.78 19.46
C GLU A 25 5.30 -0.41 19.87
N TRP A 26 5.82 -1.16 18.89
CA TRP A 26 6.61 -2.39 19.10
C TRP A 26 7.99 -2.30 18.45
N GLU A 27 8.96 -3.12 18.85
CA GLU A 27 10.15 -3.38 18.02
C GLU A 27 9.73 -4.36 16.92
N ASP A 28 9.22 -5.52 17.31
CA ASP A 28 8.69 -6.56 16.42
C ASP A 28 7.19 -6.76 16.63
N GLY A 29 6.42 -7.00 15.58
CA GLY A 29 5.16 -7.69 15.80
C GLY A 29 4.21 -7.89 14.64
N GLU A 30 3.09 -8.51 15.00
CA GLU A 30 2.10 -9.06 14.07
C GLU A 30 0.70 -8.54 14.39
N SER A 31 -0.08 -8.30 13.34
CA SER A 31 -1.47 -7.85 13.46
C SER A 31 -2.39 -8.60 12.52
N GLN A 32 -3.54 -9.02 13.04
CA GLN A 32 -4.59 -9.62 12.23
C GLN A 32 -5.94 -8.94 12.50
N VAL A 33 -6.66 -8.62 11.43
CA VAL A 33 -8.03 -8.12 11.48
C VAL A 33 -8.92 -9.06 10.69
N ASP A 34 -9.69 -9.90 11.38
CA ASP A 34 -10.55 -10.89 10.72
C ASP A 34 -11.77 -10.21 10.08
N LYS A 35 -12.53 -9.42 10.86
CA LYS A 35 -13.78 -8.75 10.43
C LYS A 35 -14.01 -7.45 11.18
N GLY A 36 -13.82 -6.27 10.58
CA GLY A 36 -14.14 -5.06 11.33
C GLY A 36 -14.00 -3.73 10.61
N GLU A 37 -14.41 -2.69 11.34
CA GLU A 37 -14.20 -1.29 11.00
C GLU A 37 -13.08 -0.75 11.90
N THR A 38 -11.83 -0.73 11.43
CA THR A 38 -10.69 -0.42 12.31
C THR A 38 -9.79 0.67 11.74
N LEU A 39 -9.29 1.54 12.63
CA LEU A 39 -8.28 2.54 12.29
C LEU A 39 -7.07 2.39 13.24
N PRO A 40 -6.31 1.28 13.14
CA PRO A 40 -5.14 1.08 13.97
C PRO A 40 -3.96 1.93 13.47
N VAL A 41 -3.09 2.31 14.39
CA VAL A 41 -1.76 2.86 14.09
C VAL A 41 -0.72 1.88 14.61
N TYR A 42 0.24 1.53 13.77
CA TYR A 42 1.33 0.62 14.07
C TYR A 42 2.66 1.31 13.83
N GLU A 43 3.44 1.49 14.88
CA GLU A 43 4.83 1.96 14.84
C GLU A 43 5.72 0.76 15.21
N ARG A 44 6.60 0.31 14.29
CA ARG A 44 7.45 -0.89 14.46
C ARG A 44 8.84 -0.71 13.85
N GLU A 45 9.81 -1.52 14.29
CA GLU A 45 11.01 -1.75 13.47
C GLU A 45 10.65 -2.79 12.40
N ASP A 46 10.18 -3.97 12.83
CA ASP A 46 9.76 -5.07 11.96
C ASP A 46 8.27 -5.38 12.14
N GLY A 47 7.52 -5.47 11.05
CA GLY A 47 6.06 -5.62 11.11
C GLY A 47 5.44 -6.56 10.08
N GLU A 48 4.44 -7.32 10.53
CA GLU A 48 3.51 -8.02 9.64
C GLU A 48 2.06 -7.61 9.97
N SER A 49 1.24 -7.46 8.93
CA SER A 49 -0.19 -7.23 9.08
C SER A 49 -1.01 -7.96 8.03
N GLN A 50 -2.11 -8.57 8.48
CA GLN A 50 -3.10 -9.20 7.62
C GLN A 50 -4.50 -8.65 7.92
N VAL A 51 -5.26 -8.40 6.86
CA VAL A 51 -6.68 -8.05 6.93
C VAL A 51 -7.44 -9.06 6.09
N ASP A 52 -8.23 -9.93 6.74
CA ASP A 52 -8.99 -10.97 6.05
C ASP A 52 -10.25 -10.39 5.38
N GLU A 53 -11.08 -9.66 6.13
CA GLU A 53 -12.30 -9.03 5.64
C GLU A 53 -12.58 -7.73 6.40
N GLY A 54 -12.82 -6.60 5.72
CA GLY A 54 -13.34 -5.42 6.42
C GLY A 54 -13.19 -4.08 5.74
N GLU A 55 -13.63 -3.06 6.48
CA GLU A 55 -13.45 -1.64 6.14
C GLU A 55 -12.36 -1.08 7.06
N THR A 56 -11.11 -0.99 6.58
CA THR A 56 -9.98 -0.61 7.45
C THR A 56 -9.18 0.56 6.88
N LEU A 57 -8.75 1.46 7.77
CA LEU A 57 -7.83 2.56 7.43
C LEU A 57 -6.60 2.49 8.36
N PRO A 58 -5.77 1.44 8.24
CA PRO A 58 -4.58 1.31 9.07
C PRO A 58 -3.50 2.30 8.64
N VAL A 59 -2.70 2.74 9.60
CA VAL A 59 -1.46 3.48 9.37
C VAL A 59 -0.30 2.65 9.89
N TYR A 60 0.69 2.42 9.04
CA TYR A 60 1.90 1.65 9.34
C TYR A 60 3.12 2.54 9.16
N GLU A 61 3.91 2.69 10.22
CA GLU A 61 5.21 3.38 10.23
C GLU A 61 6.26 2.36 10.68
N TRP A 62 6.91 1.67 9.72
CA TRP A 62 7.85 0.57 9.96
C TRP A 62 9.24 0.87 9.39
N GLN A 63 10.29 0.18 9.84
CA GLN A 63 11.53 0.10 9.04
C GLN A 63 11.32 -0.94 7.94
N ASP A 64 11.03 -2.17 8.35
CA ASP A 64 10.76 -3.31 7.49
C ASP A 64 9.33 -3.81 7.70
N GLY A 65 8.65 -4.21 6.61
CA GLY A 65 7.58 -5.18 6.81
C GLY A 65 6.63 -5.44 5.66
N GLU A 66 5.65 -6.29 5.98
CA GLU A 66 4.77 -6.94 5.01
C GLU A 66 3.31 -6.66 5.36
N SER A 67 2.49 -6.42 4.34
CA SER A 67 1.05 -6.31 4.52
C SER A 67 0.28 -7.09 3.48
N GLN A 68 -0.77 -7.78 3.93
CA GLN A 68 -1.68 -8.52 3.07
C GLN A 68 -3.13 -8.10 3.37
N VAL A 69 -3.90 -7.92 2.30
CA VAL A 69 -5.35 -7.70 2.36
C VAL A 69 -6.00 -8.77 1.48
N ASP A 70 -6.72 -9.70 2.10
CA ASP A 70 -7.35 -10.82 1.39
C ASP A 70 -8.65 -10.34 0.71
N GLU A 71 -9.60 -9.83 1.48
CA GLU A 71 -10.88 -9.26 0.98
C GLU A 71 -11.19 -7.93 1.70
N GLY A 72 -11.61 -6.87 0.97
CA GLY A 72 -12.27 -5.73 1.63
C GLY A 72 -12.15 -4.36 0.99
N GLU A 73 -12.64 -3.35 1.73
CA GLU A 73 -12.52 -1.94 1.39
C GLU A 73 -11.47 -1.30 2.30
N THR A 74 -10.24 -1.08 1.81
CA THR A 74 -9.15 -0.59 2.66
C THR A 74 -8.47 0.65 2.10
N LEU A 75 -8.14 1.61 2.97
CA LEU A 75 -7.33 2.78 2.61
C LEU A 75 -6.09 2.82 3.52
N PRO A 76 -5.16 1.87 3.38
CA PRO A 76 -3.98 1.82 4.21
C PRO A 76 -2.99 2.93 3.83
N VAL A 77 -2.26 3.41 4.83
CA VAL A 77 -1.10 4.29 4.64
C VAL A 77 0.12 3.55 5.16
N TYR A 78 1.13 3.41 4.30
CA TYR A 78 2.38 2.75 4.61
C TYR A 78 3.53 3.75 4.48
N GLU A 79 4.25 3.96 5.57
CA GLU A 79 5.53 4.65 5.65
C GLU A 79 6.56 3.60 6.08
N ARG A 80 7.49 3.23 5.19
CA ARG A 80 8.48 2.16 5.43
C ARG A 80 9.84 2.52 4.84
N GLU A 81 10.93 1.94 5.34
CA GLU A 81 12.19 1.93 4.59
C GLU A 81 12.09 0.86 3.50
N ASP A 82 11.80 -0.37 3.89
CA ASP A 82 11.62 -1.53 3.02
C ASP A 82 10.22 -2.15 3.21
N GLY A 83 9.51 -2.42 2.11
CA GLY A 83 8.11 -2.85 2.19
C GLY A 83 7.62 -3.81 1.12
N GLU A 84 6.77 -4.75 1.55
CA GLU A 84 5.96 -5.56 0.64
C GLU A 84 4.47 -5.37 0.94
N SER A 85 3.66 -5.29 -0.10
CA SER A 85 2.20 -5.22 0.01
C SER A 85 1.52 -6.07 -1.05
N GLN A 86 0.57 -6.89 -0.61
CA GLN A 86 -0.28 -7.71 -1.48
C GLN A 86 -1.75 -7.41 -1.20
N VAL A 87 -2.54 -7.32 -2.27
CA VAL A 87 -4.00 -7.20 -2.22
C VAL A 87 -4.57 -8.27 -3.14
N ASP A 88 -5.29 -9.24 -2.57
CA ASP A 88 -5.85 -10.37 -3.31
C ASP A 88 -7.19 -9.97 -3.98
N GLU A 89 -8.19 -9.54 -3.19
CA GLU A 89 -9.51 -9.09 -3.69
C GLU A 89 -9.98 -7.82 -2.96
N GLY A 90 -10.41 -6.77 -3.69
CA GLY A 90 -11.15 -5.67 -3.05
C GLY A 90 -11.10 -4.28 -3.67
N GLU A 91 -11.72 -3.31 -2.99
CA GLU A 91 -11.65 -1.89 -3.35
C GLU A 91 -10.62 -1.20 -2.44
N THR A 92 -9.43 -0.89 -2.95
CA THR A 92 -8.35 -0.34 -2.11
C THR A 92 -7.76 0.95 -2.66
N LEU A 93 -7.47 1.90 -1.77
CA LEU A 93 -6.75 3.14 -2.12
C LEU A 93 -5.50 3.27 -1.26
N PRO A 94 -4.51 2.37 -1.43
CA PRO A 94 -3.31 2.40 -0.61
C PRO A 94 -2.42 3.59 -0.97
N VAL A 95 -1.75 4.14 0.04
CA VAL A 95 -0.68 5.12 -0.11
C VAL A 95 0.60 4.53 0.43
N TYR A 96 1.63 4.48 -0.43
CA TYR A 96 2.93 3.94 -0.11
C TYR A 96 3.98 5.05 -0.17
N GLU A 97 4.72 5.26 0.93
CA GLU A 97 5.89 6.12 1.03
C GLU A 97 7.06 5.26 1.53
N TRP A 98 7.84 4.71 0.58
CA TRP A 98 8.92 3.73 0.84
C TRP A 98 10.26 4.18 0.25
N GLU A 99 11.39 3.68 0.77
CA GLU A 99 12.67 3.79 0.06
C GLU A 99 12.73 2.69 -1.03
N ASP A 100 12.51 1.44 -0.65
CA ASP A 100 12.40 0.26 -1.52
C ASP A 100 11.08 -0.48 -1.27
N GLY A 101 10.48 -1.02 -2.32
CA GLY A 101 9.48 -2.06 -2.10
C GLY A 101 8.71 -2.57 -3.29
N GLU A 102 7.86 -3.53 -2.98
CA GLU A 102 7.08 -4.31 -3.94
C GLU A 102 5.59 -4.24 -3.63
N SER A 103 4.78 -4.02 -4.66
CA SER A 103 3.32 -4.05 -4.55
C SER A 103 2.71 -4.96 -5.61
N GLN A 104 1.83 -5.85 -5.17
CA GLN A 104 1.07 -6.74 -6.03
C GLN A 104 -0.43 -6.58 -5.75
N VAL A 105 -1.22 -6.50 -6.81
CA VAL A 105 -2.67 -6.46 -6.75
C VAL A 105 -3.20 -7.49 -7.74
N ASP A 106 -3.90 -8.51 -7.23
CA ASP A 106 -4.41 -9.61 -8.07
C ASP A 106 -5.76 -9.22 -8.70
N GLU A 107 -6.82 -9.03 -7.91
CA GLU A 107 -8.16 -8.68 -8.40
C GLU A 107 -8.75 -7.47 -7.62
N GLY A 108 -9.19 -6.41 -8.31
CA GLY A 108 -10.07 -5.39 -7.70
C GLY A 108 -9.92 -3.94 -8.18
N GLU A 109 -10.81 -3.07 -7.70
CA GLU A 109 -10.76 -1.64 -8.03
C GLU A 109 -9.74 -0.93 -7.13
N THR A 110 -8.55 -0.62 -7.66
CA THR A 110 -7.47 -0.01 -6.86
C THR A 110 -6.97 1.31 -7.44
N LEU A 111 -6.74 2.31 -6.59
CA LEU A 111 -6.09 3.57 -6.99
C LEU A 111 -4.86 3.83 -6.12
N PRO A 112 -3.80 3.00 -6.27
CA PRO A 112 -2.64 3.12 -5.42
C PRO A 112 -1.84 4.40 -5.75
N VAL A 113 -1.31 5.02 -4.70
CA VAL A 113 -0.36 6.12 -4.82
C VAL A 113 0.98 5.65 -4.28
N TYR A 114 1.99 5.64 -5.15
CA TYR A 114 3.34 5.21 -4.83
C TYR A 114 4.28 6.42 -4.80
N GLU A 115 5.00 6.58 -3.71
CA GLU A 115 6.11 7.53 -3.52
C GLU A 115 7.34 6.75 -3.06
N TRP A 116 8.17 6.32 -4.01
CA TRP A 116 9.30 5.40 -3.78
C TRP A 116 10.63 5.94 -4.33
N GLU A 117 11.77 5.54 -3.78
CA GLU A 117 13.05 5.75 -4.47
C GLU A 117 13.26 4.67 -5.55
N ASP A 118 13.17 3.39 -5.15
CA ASP A 118 13.17 2.21 -6.02
C ASP A 118 11.94 1.34 -5.71
N GLY A 119 11.44 0.60 -6.70
CA GLY A 119 10.36 -0.35 -6.42
C GLY A 119 9.60 -0.87 -7.63
N GLU A 120 8.94 -2.00 -7.39
CA GLU A 120 8.22 -2.78 -8.39
C GLU A 120 6.73 -2.83 -8.09
N SER A 121 5.93 -2.82 -9.14
CA SER A 121 4.47 -2.94 -9.01
C SER A 121 3.90 -3.85 -10.09
N GLN A 122 3.03 -4.77 -9.71
CA GLN A 122 2.30 -5.66 -10.61
C GLN A 122 0.82 -5.57 -10.30
N VAL A 123 0.01 -5.46 -11.34
CA VAL A 123 -1.45 -5.47 -11.21
C VAL A 123 -2.02 -6.40 -12.28
N ASP A 124 -2.66 -7.49 -11.87
CA ASP A 124 -3.06 -8.56 -12.78
C ASP A 124 -4.50 -8.39 -13.31
N GLU A 125 -5.47 -7.86 -12.54
CA GLU A 125 -6.85 -7.64 -13.04
C GLU A 125 -7.64 -6.49 -12.33
N GLU A 126 -8.55 -5.86 -13.10
CA GLU A 126 -9.57 -4.85 -12.69
C GLU A 126 -9.16 -3.36 -12.74
N GLU A 127 -10.14 -2.47 -12.68
CA GLU A 127 -10.02 -1.02 -12.97
C GLU A 127 -9.02 -0.34 -12.01
N THR A 128 -7.83 -0.02 -12.51
CA THR A 128 -6.77 0.60 -11.70
C THR A 128 -6.22 1.89 -12.31
N LEU A 129 -6.01 2.90 -11.47
CA LEU A 129 -5.39 4.19 -11.86
C LEU A 129 -4.20 4.50 -10.95
N PRO A 130 -3.06 3.83 -11.14
CA PRO A 130 -1.93 3.98 -10.26
C PRO A 130 -1.22 5.31 -10.51
N VAL A 131 -0.78 5.97 -9.44
CA VAL A 131 0.00 7.20 -9.49
C VAL A 131 1.38 6.95 -8.89
N TYR A 132 2.41 7.05 -9.72
CA TYR A 132 3.79 6.85 -9.30
C TYR A 132 4.55 8.18 -9.23
N LYS A 133 5.23 8.39 -8.10
CA LYS A 133 6.33 9.34 -7.93
C LYS A 133 7.55 8.52 -7.51
N ARG A 134 8.50 8.35 -8.42
CA ARG A 134 9.72 7.61 -8.11
C ARG A 134 10.92 8.06 -8.93
N GLU A 135 12.12 7.80 -8.43
CA GLU A 135 13.36 8.03 -9.17
C GLU A 135 13.57 6.93 -10.21
N ASP A 136 13.51 5.66 -9.77
CA ASP A 136 13.66 4.46 -10.61
C ASP A 136 12.55 3.42 -10.32
N GLY A 137 12.48 2.33 -11.09
CA GLY A 137 11.58 1.19 -10.82
C GLY A 137 10.68 0.74 -11.97
N GLU A 138 10.14 -0.47 -11.85
CA GLU A 138 9.35 -1.16 -12.88
C GLU A 138 7.85 -1.22 -12.53
N SER A 139 7.01 -1.31 -13.56
CA SER A 139 5.57 -1.52 -13.39
C SER A 139 5.07 -2.42 -14.52
N GLN A 140 4.26 -3.41 -14.16
CA GLN A 140 3.55 -4.28 -15.09
C GLN A 140 2.06 -4.25 -14.75
N VAL A 141 1.24 -4.24 -15.79
CA VAL A 141 -0.21 -4.23 -15.68
C VAL A 141 -0.75 -5.19 -16.74
N ASP A 142 -1.37 -6.27 -16.28
CA ASP A 142 -2.10 -7.23 -17.10
C ASP A 142 -3.62 -6.89 -17.10
N GLU A 143 -4.33 -7.29 -18.15
CA GLU A 143 -5.56 -6.72 -18.75
C GLU A 143 -6.64 -6.00 -17.85
N ARG A 144 -6.77 -4.65 -17.98
CA ARG A 144 -7.95 -3.85 -18.46
C ARG A 144 -7.77 -2.32 -18.26
N GLU A 145 -8.81 -1.48 -18.42
CA GLU A 145 -8.77 0.00 -18.58
C GLU A 145 -7.95 0.75 -17.51
N THR A 146 -6.63 0.90 -17.70
CA THR A 146 -5.78 1.63 -16.73
C THR A 146 -5.35 3.01 -17.22
N PHE A 147 -5.27 3.95 -16.28
CA PHE A 147 -4.69 5.28 -16.48
C PHE A 147 -3.55 5.47 -15.50
N THR A 148 -2.33 5.30 -15.99
CA THR A 148 -1.14 5.42 -15.15
C THR A 148 -0.55 6.83 -15.25
N VAL A 149 -0.30 7.43 -14.09
CA VAL A 149 0.37 8.74 -14.01
C VAL A 149 1.76 8.57 -13.42
N TYR A 150 2.77 8.96 -14.17
CA TYR A 150 4.15 9.03 -13.69
C TYR A 150 4.61 10.47 -13.49
N LYS A 151 5.27 10.71 -12.36
CA LYS A 151 6.14 11.88 -12.13
C LYS A 151 7.55 11.36 -11.89
N ARG A 152 8.36 11.31 -12.95
CA ARG A 152 9.75 10.79 -12.93
C ARG A 152 10.66 11.53 -13.92
N GLU A 153 11.97 11.39 -13.74
CA GLU A 153 12.97 11.91 -14.69
C GLU A 153 13.30 10.90 -15.81
N ASP A 154 13.36 9.60 -15.50
CA ASP A 154 13.52 8.49 -16.45
C ASP A 154 12.79 7.26 -15.87
N ALA A 155 12.06 6.46 -16.66
CA ALA A 155 11.95 5.01 -16.44
C ALA A 155 11.22 4.30 -17.58
N GLU A 156 11.19 2.98 -17.47
CA GLU A 156 10.63 2.03 -18.42
C GLU A 156 9.26 1.54 -17.92
N SER A 157 8.39 1.11 -18.84
CA SER A 157 7.10 0.48 -18.53
C SER A 157 6.85 -0.57 -19.62
N GLN A 158 6.41 -1.76 -19.22
CA GLN A 158 5.98 -2.80 -20.15
C GLN A 158 4.47 -3.00 -19.96
N GLU A 159 3.72 -2.85 -21.05
CA GLU A 159 2.26 -2.98 -21.06
C GLU A 159 1.92 -4.14 -22.03
N ASP A 160 1.26 -5.19 -21.55
CA ASP A 160 0.57 -6.15 -22.42
C ASP A 160 -0.87 -5.68 -22.70
N GLN A 161 -1.64 -6.39 -23.52
CA GLN A 161 -2.69 -5.80 -24.34
C GLN A 161 -3.88 -5.19 -23.55
N GLY A 162 -3.94 -3.85 -23.49
CA GLY A 162 -5.09 -3.07 -22.97
C GLY A 162 -5.18 -1.65 -23.55
N GLU A 163 -6.31 -0.96 -23.37
CA GLU A 163 -6.45 0.48 -23.70
C GLU A 163 -5.85 1.34 -22.58
N ASN A 164 -4.52 1.32 -22.44
CA ASN A 164 -3.81 2.04 -21.37
C ASN A 164 -3.46 3.48 -21.77
N PHE A 165 -3.68 4.42 -20.85
CA PHE A 165 -3.39 5.83 -21.03
C PHE A 165 -2.31 6.29 -20.06
N THR A 166 -1.06 6.31 -20.53
CA THR A 166 0.08 6.72 -19.71
C THR A 166 0.35 8.23 -19.83
N CYS A 167 0.34 8.95 -18.70
CA CYS A 167 0.67 10.37 -18.61
C CYS A 167 1.98 10.57 -17.83
N VAL A 168 3.05 10.97 -18.52
CA VAL A 168 4.33 11.31 -17.89
C VAL A 168 4.44 12.82 -17.77
N GLN A 169 4.30 13.35 -16.54
CA GLN A 169 4.54 14.78 -16.29
C GLN A 169 6.03 15.00 -16.00
N ALA A 170 6.83 15.20 -17.06
CA ALA A 170 8.21 15.65 -16.92
C ALA A 170 8.25 17.05 -16.28
N GLY A 171 8.89 17.17 -15.12
CA GLY A 171 9.00 18.40 -14.35
C GLY A 171 9.84 19.47 -15.06
N LYS A 172 9.27 20.19 -16.03
CA LYS A 172 9.94 21.36 -16.62
C LYS A 172 9.57 22.63 -15.86
N MET A 173 10.47 23.11 -15.00
CA MET A 173 10.41 24.47 -14.46
C MET A 173 11.70 25.23 -14.77
N GLU A 174 11.77 25.87 -15.94
CA GLU A 174 12.68 27.00 -16.16
C GLU A 174 11.85 28.27 -16.38
N ARG A 175 11.97 29.23 -15.44
CA ARG A 175 11.54 30.62 -15.66
C ARG A 175 12.55 31.29 -16.60
N ALA A 176 12.04 31.97 -17.62
CA ALA A 176 12.81 32.85 -18.50
C ALA A 176 13.49 34.01 -17.76
#